data_AF-A0A7L4R1F5-F1
#
_entry.id   AF-A0A7L4R1F5-F1
#
_cell.length_a   1.000
_cell.length_b   1.000
_cell.length_c   1.000
_cell.angle_alpha   90.00
_cell.angle_beta   90.00
_cell.angle_gamma   90.00
#
_symmetry.space_group_name_H-M   'P 1'
#
loop_
_entity.id
_entity.type
_entity.pdbx_description
1 polymer ?
#
loop_
_entity_poly.entity_id
_entity_poly.type
_entity_poly.pdbx_seq_one_letter_code
_entity_poly.pdbx_strand_id
1 'polypeptide(L)'
;MKDLERMIGKVPKFFRELTVNDPKMYEMVMKLESHIWDDGALTRQTKKLIAIAIAASLRDQHATRAQLAGAEKLGITKAEVEEALRISFLLAGMPAYVYGKAQLDELMKD
;
A
#
# COMPACT_ATOMS: atom_id res chain seq x y z
N MET A 1 17.96 -1.13 8.23
CA MET A 1 17.47 -2.20 7.33
C MET A 1 16.38 -3.05 7.97
N LYS A 2 16.63 -3.72 9.11
CA LYS A 2 15.60 -4.54 9.78
C LYS A 2 14.34 -3.74 10.17
N ASP A 3 14.50 -2.50 10.64
CA ASP A 3 13.34 -1.65 11.00
C ASP A 3 12.53 -1.23 9.78
N LEU A 4 13.21 -0.93 8.67
CA LEU A 4 12.57 -0.61 7.40
C LEU A 4 11.82 -1.84 6.84
N GLU A 5 12.45 -3.02 6.90
CA GLU A 5 11.79 -4.27 6.50
C GLU A 5 10.56 -4.59 7.36
N ARG A 6 10.57 -4.17 8.64
CA ARG A 6 9.44 -4.31 9.55
C ARG A 6 8.31 -3.34 9.22
N MET A 7 8.63 -2.11 8.82
CA MET A 7 7.67 -1.07 8.46
C MET A 7 7.00 -1.29 7.11
N ILE A 8 7.78 -1.55 6.05
CA ILE A 8 7.29 -1.57 4.67
C ILE A 8 7.37 -2.96 4.00
N GLY A 9 7.78 -3.99 4.73
CA GLY A 9 7.95 -5.34 4.18
C GLY A 9 9.25 -5.46 3.38
N LYS A 10 9.24 -6.20 2.26
CA LYS A 10 10.47 -6.45 1.49
C LYS A 10 10.99 -5.15 0.87
N VAL A 11 12.06 -4.60 1.44
CA VAL A 11 12.69 -3.36 0.97
C VAL A 11 13.23 -3.55 -0.45
N PRO A 12 12.75 -2.75 -1.44
CA PRO A 12 13.27 -2.77 -2.80
C PRO A 12 14.77 -2.53 -2.83
N LYS A 13 15.47 -3.16 -3.77
CA LYS A 13 16.95 -3.05 -3.91
C LYS A 13 17.40 -1.59 -3.99
N PHE A 14 16.64 -0.77 -4.72
CA PHE A 14 16.86 0.66 -4.86
C PHE A 14 16.93 1.41 -3.51
N PHE A 15 16.07 1.10 -2.54
CA PHE A 15 16.11 1.74 -1.22
C PHE A 15 17.38 1.40 -0.44
N ARG A 16 17.93 0.18 -0.62
CA ARG A 16 19.21 -0.21 -0.01
C ARG A 16 20.36 0.55 -0.64
N GLU A 17 20.35 0.69 -1.96
CA GLU A 17 21.37 1.45 -2.68
C GLU A 17 21.31 2.93 -2.30
N LEU A 18 20.12 3.50 -2.11
CA LEU A 18 19.89 4.85 -1.59
C LEU A 18 20.56 5.08 -0.24
N THR A 19 20.46 4.15 0.72
CA THR A 19 21.11 4.32 2.04
C THR A 19 22.62 4.45 1.98
N VAL A 20 23.26 3.98 0.90
CA VAL A 20 24.72 4.01 0.71
C VAL A 20 25.13 5.16 -0.21
N ASN A 21 24.44 5.31 -1.34
CA ASN A 21 24.82 6.21 -2.41
C ASN A 21 24.27 7.63 -2.22
N ASP A 22 23.12 7.79 -1.55
CA ASP A 22 22.54 9.09 -1.22
C ASP A 22 21.71 9.03 0.09
N PRO A 23 22.39 9.02 1.26
CA PRO A 23 21.74 8.92 2.56
C PRO A 23 20.77 10.08 2.85
N LYS A 24 21.03 11.26 2.28
CA LYS A 24 20.19 12.45 2.47
C LYS A 24 18.87 12.30 1.73
N MET A 25 18.89 11.80 0.49
CA MET A 25 17.67 11.47 -0.23
C MET A 25 16.87 10.38 0.50
N TYR A 26 17.54 9.34 0.99
CA TYR A 26 16.88 8.30 1.78
C TYR A 26 16.14 8.87 3.00
N GLU A 27 16.81 9.73 3.78
CA GLU A 27 16.21 10.38 4.95
C GLU A 27 14.98 11.22 4.56
N MET A 28 15.07 11.99 3.49
CA MET A 28 13.95 12.81 2.99
C MET A 28 12.74 11.96 2.59
N VAL A 29 12.96 10.87 1.85
CA VAL A 29 11.88 9.96 1.43
C VAL A 29 11.22 9.30 2.64
N MET A 30 12.01 8.85 3.63
CA MET A 30 11.46 8.24 4.84
C MET A 30 10.67 9.22 5.70
N LYS A 31 11.10 10.48 5.80
CA LYS A 31 10.34 11.54 6.49
C LYS A 31 9.00 11.80 5.80
N LEU A 32 9.00 11.88 4.47
CA LEU A 32 7.78 12.05 3.69
C LEU A 32 6.81 10.87 3.89
N GLU A 33 7.32 9.64 3.76
CA GLU A 33 6.55 8.41 3.96
C GLU A 33 5.90 8.40 5.35
N SER A 34 6.68 8.64 6.41
CA SER A 34 6.16 8.67 7.78
C SER A 34 5.05 9.71 7.95
N HIS A 35 5.28 10.94 7.49
CA HIS A 35 4.33 12.03 7.67
C HIS A 35 3.01 11.79 6.93
N ILE A 36 3.05 11.23 5.72
CA ILE A 36 1.84 10.90 4.95
C ILE A 36 0.97 9.89 5.69
N TRP A 37 1.57 8.93 6.40
CA TRP A 37 0.84 7.88 7.12
C TRP A 37 0.39 8.25 8.53
N ASP A 38 0.83 9.37 9.10
CA ASP A 38 0.38 9.83 10.42
C ASP A 38 -1.14 10.08 10.45
N ASP A 39 -1.79 9.77 11.56
CA ASP A 39 -3.22 10.05 11.72
C ASP A 39 -3.49 11.57 11.69
N GLY A 40 -4.62 11.96 11.11
CA GLY A 40 -5.09 13.35 11.08
C GLY A 40 -6.59 13.39 10.80
N ALA A 41 -7.03 14.27 9.90
CA ALA A 41 -8.43 14.27 9.45
C ALA A 41 -8.86 12.93 8.81
N LEU A 42 -7.90 12.16 8.27
CA LEU A 42 -8.07 10.78 7.86
C LEU A 42 -7.19 9.89 8.74
N THR A 43 -7.74 8.77 9.19
CA THR A 43 -6.97 7.75 9.90
C THR A 43 -6.04 7.02 8.94
N ARG A 44 -5.01 6.37 9.47
CA ARG A 44 -4.09 5.50 8.73
C ARG A 44 -4.82 4.36 8.03
N GLN A 45 -5.90 3.83 8.64
CA GLN A 45 -6.77 2.83 8.02
C GLN A 45 -7.46 3.39 6.77
N THR A 46 -8.09 4.57 6.87
CA THR A 46 -8.73 5.22 5.72
C THR A 46 -7.73 5.52 4.61
N LYS A 47 -6.55 6.05 4.95
CA LYS A 47 -5.46 6.28 3.99
C LYS A 47 -5.00 4.99 3.31
N LYS A 48 -5.01 3.86 4.02
CA LYS A 48 -4.62 2.56 3.46
C LYS A 48 -5.62 2.08 2.42
N LEU A 49 -6.92 2.20 2.68
CA LEU A 49 -7.97 1.87 1.71
C LEU A 49 -7.85 2.71 0.43
N ILE A 50 -7.58 4.02 0.58
CA ILE A 50 -7.30 4.91 -0.57
C ILE A 50 -6.08 4.42 -1.36
N ALA A 51 -4.98 4.09 -0.67
CA ALA A 51 -3.77 3.60 -1.32
C ALA A 51 -3.99 2.27 -2.08
N ILE A 52 -4.80 1.35 -1.53
CA ILE A 52 -5.17 0.09 -2.21
C ILE A 52 -5.97 0.41 -3.49
N ALA A 53 -6.97 1.29 -3.40
CA ALA A 53 -7.77 1.66 -4.55
C ALA A 53 -6.93 2.31 -5.67
N ILE A 54 -5.98 3.19 -5.32
CA ILE A 54 -5.05 3.81 -6.28
C ILE A 54 -4.14 2.74 -6.92
N ALA A 55 -3.54 1.87 -6.12
CA ALA A 55 -2.65 0.83 -6.64
C ALA A 55 -3.37 -0.14 -7.59
N ALA A 56 -4.60 -0.54 -7.25
CA ALA A 56 -5.44 -1.38 -8.09
C ALA A 56 -5.85 -0.67 -9.40
N SER A 57 -6.20 0.62 -9.33
CA SER A 57 -6.51 1.45 -10.51
C SER A 57 -5.34 1.56 -11.49
N LEU A 58 -4.11 1.60 -10.98
CA LEU A 58 -2.88 1.59 -11.79
C LEU A 58 -2.48 0.20 -12.28
N ARG A 59 -3.13 -0.86 -11.77
CA ARG A 59 -2.77 -2.27 -12.01
C ARG A 59 -1.29 -2.55 -11.71
N ASP A 60 -0.76 -1.92 -10.66
CA ASP A 60 0.61 -2.14 -10.19
C ASP A 60 0.63 -3.32 -9.21
N GLN A 61 1.27 -4.43 -9.63
CA GLN A 61 1.32 -5.66 -8.84
C GLN A 61 2.06 -5.46 -7.52
N HIS A 62 3.18 -4.76 -7.58
CA HIS A 62 4.04 -4.61 -6.43
C HIS A 62 3.35 -3.72 -5.40
N ALA A 63 2.81 -2.58 -5.83
CA ALA A 63 2.11 -1.65 -4.95
C ALA A 63 0.84 -2.29 -4.39
N THR A 64 0.02 -2.95 -5.22
CA THR A 64 -1.26 -3.54 -4.76
C THR A 64 -1.02 -4.60 -3.69
N ARG A 65 -0.09 -5.54 -3.92
CA ARG A 65 0.27 -6.55 -2.90
C ARG A 65 0.85 -5.93 -1.64
N ALA A 66 1.70 -4.91 -1.77
CA ALA A 66 2.31 -4.25 -0.62
C ALA A 66 1.28 -3.55 0.26
N GLN A 67 0.29 -2.86 -0.34
CA GLN A 67 -0.77 -2.21 0.43
C GLN A 67 -1.71 -3.23 1.07
N LEU A 68 -2.07 -4.31 0.37
CA LEU A 68 -2.88 -5.41 0.91
C LEU A 68 -2.20 -6.10 2.10
N ALA A 69 -0.90 -6.43 1.99
CA ALA A 69 -0.15 -7.08 3.08
C ALA A 69 -0.03 -6.21 4.35
N GLY A 70 -0.14 -4.88 4.21
CA GLY A 70 -0.18 -3.96 5.34
C GLY A 70 -1.57 -3.73 5.93
N ALA A 71 -2.63 -4.13 5.23
CA ALA A 71 -4.02 -3.85 5.61
C ALA A 71 -4.45 -4.62 6.85
N GLU A 72 -4.18 -5.93 6.91
CA GLU A 72 -4.53 -6.79 8.05
C GLU A 72 -3.90 -6.31 9.36
N LYS A 73 -2.64 -5.83 9.31
CA LYS A 73 -1.93 -5.28 10.48
C LYS A 73 -2.57 -4.01 11.02
N LEU A 74 -3.35 -3.31 10.20
CA LEU A 74 -4.12 -2.14 10.60
C LEU A 74 -5.55 -2.52 11.01
N GLY A 75 -5.90 -3.80 11.08
CA GLY A 75 -7.25 -4.26 11.41
C GLY A 75 -8.27 -4.01 10.31
N ILE A 76 -7.83 -3.75 9.07
CA ILE A 76 -8.71 -3.57 7.93
C ILE A 76 -9.19 -4.95 7.47
N THR A 77 -10.50 -5.08 7.34
CA THR A 77 -11.18 -6.31 6.93
C THR A 77 -11.16 -6.48 5.41
N LYS A 78 -11.29 -7.73 4.95
CA LYS A 78 -11.45 -8.04 3.52
C LYS A 78 -12.66 -7.33 2.90
N ALA A 79 -13.75 -7.17 3.68
CA ALA A 79 -14.96 -6.47 3.25
C ALA A 79 -14.72 -4.96 3.02
N GLU A 80 -13.95 -4.28 3.87
CA GLU A 80 -13.59 -2.87 3.66
C GLU A 80 -12.74 -2.69 2.39
N VAL A 81 -11.80 -3.61 2.15
CA VAL A 81 -10.99 -3.56 0.92
C VAL A 81 -11.84 -3.83 -0.33
N GLU A 82 -12.72 -4.81 -0.28
CA GLU A 82 -13.69 -5.10 -1.35
C GLU A 82 -14.51 -3.84 -1.72
N GLU A 83 -14.98 -3.11 -0.70
CA GLU A 83 -15.74 -1.88 -0.90
C GLU A 83 -14.88 -0.77 -1.53
N ALA A 84 -13.61 -0.64 -1.14
CA ALA A 84 -12.67 0.28 -1.78
C ALA A 84 -12.38 -0.09 -3.25
N LEU A 85 -12.27 -1.38 -3.58
CA LEU A 85 -12.06 -1.83 -4.97
C LEU A 85 -13.24 -1.51 -5.89
N ARG A 86 -14.47 -1.41 -5.37
CA ARG A 86 -15.64 -0.96 -6.15
C ARG A 86 -15.50 0.50 -6.59
N ILE A 87 -14.77 1.33 -5.85
CA ILE A 87 -14.42 2.70 -6.29
C ILE A 87 -13.48 2.63 -7.49
N SER A 88 -12.47 1.75 -7.46
CA SER A 88 -11.58 1.52 -8.61
C SER A 88 -12.35 0.98 -9.82
N PHE A 89 -13.37 0.13 -9.63
CA PHE A 89 -14.26 -0.28 -10.72
C PHE A 89 -14.94 0.94 -11.35
N LEU A 90 -15.59 1.76 -10.53
CA LEU A 90 -16.37 2.91 -11.01
C LEU A 90 -15.51 3.91 -11.80
N LEU A 91 -14.28 4.17 -11.34
CA LEU A 91 -13.44 5.25 -11.87
C LEU A 91 -12.37 4.79 -12.88
N ALA A 92 -11.97 3.51 -12.85
CA ALA A 92 -10.91 2.96 -13.70
C ALA A 92 -11.33 1.69 -14.48
N GLY A 93 -12.59 1.26 -14.35
CA GLY A 93 -13.20 0.16 -15.09
C GLY A 93 -12.96 -1.23 -14.49
N MET A 94 -13.65 -2.24 -15.05
CA MET A 94 -13.57 -3.63 -14.59
C MET A 94 -12.13 -4.19 -14.49
N PRO A 95 -11.19 -3.87 -15.39
CA PRO A 95 -9.83 -4.37 -15.27
C PRO A 95 -9.12 -3.98 -13.96
N ALA A 96 -9.36 -2.78 -13.43
CA ALA A 96 -8.79 -2.36 -12.14
C ALA A 96 -9.33 -3.18 -10.97
N TYR A 97 -10.66 -3.39 -10.97
CA TYR A 97 -11.32 -4.18 -9.94
C TYR A 97 -10.90 -5.64 -9.95
N VAL A 98 -10.95 -6.31 -11.11
CA VAL A 98 -10.57 -7.73 -11.22
C VAL A 98 -9.11 -7.92 -10.82
N TYR A 99 -8.23 -6.97 -11.18
CA TYR A 99 -6.83 -6.99 -10.81
C TYR A 99 -6.59 -6.90 -9.30
N GLY A 100 -7.27 -5.96 -8.63
CA GLY A 100 -7.22 -5.82 -7.17
C GLY A 100 -7.85 -7.02 -6.47
N LYS A 101 -9.00 -7.49 -6.97
CA LYS A 101 -9.78 -8.59 -6.39
C LYS A 101 -9.01 -9.91 -6.39
N ALA A 102 -8.35 -10.23 -7.50
CA ALA A 102 -7.52 -11.44 -7.58
C ALA A 102 -6.42 -11.46 -6.51
N GLN A 103 -5.80 -10.31 -6.23
CA GLN A 103 -4.76 -10.21 -5.20
C GLN A 103 -5.34 -10.17 -3.78
N LEU A 104 -6.50 -9.52 -3.59
CA LEU A 104 -7.24 -9.53 -2.33
C LEU A 104 -7.55 -10.96 -1.90
N ASP A 105 -8.10 -11.76 -2.81
CA ASP A 105 -8.50 -13.14 -2.54
C ASP A 105 -7.30 -14.08 -2.29
N GLU A 106 -6.15 -13.77 -2.89
CA GLU A 106 -4.90 -14.52 -2.64
C GLU A 106 -4.27 -14.18 -1.27
N LEU A 107 -4.34 -12.90 -0.85
CA LEU A 107 -3.56 -12.38 0.28
C LEU A 107 -4.35 -12.26 1.58
N MET A 108 -5.63 -11.91 1.52
CA MET A 108 -6.46 -11.69 2.70
C MET A 108 -7.43 -12.83 2.91
N LYS A 109 -7.42 -13.38 4.12
CA LYS A 109 -8.39 -14.38 4.56
C LYS A 109 -9.70 -13.71 4.95
N ASP A 110 -10.78 -14.50 4.94
CA ASP A 110 -12.10 -14.06 5.40
C ASP A 110 -12.11 -13.81 6.91
#